data_AF-A0A1F6FLG7-F1
#
_entry.id   AF-A0A1F6FLG7-F1
#
_cell.length_a   1.000
_cell.length_b   1.000
_cell.length_c   1.000
_cell.angle_alpha   90.00
_cell.angle_beta   90.00
_cell.angle_gamma   90.00
#
_symmetry.space_group_name_H-M   'P 1'
#
loop_
_entity.id
_entity.type
_entity.pdbx_description
1 polymer ?
#
loop_
_entity_poly.entity_id
_entity_poly.type
_entity_poly.pdbx_seq_one_letter_code
_entity_poly.pdbx_strand_id
1 'polypeptide(L)'
;MSKFTIKIIIFTIIAIFVSGSFFIIPAKAQTEPQTLESYVAYFYNRYSKHFDEHGYIFKAPDYDVPEFRAPQTAREILSLATYYKYRALKGERYARQKIRQAILAASLELNSRPLYTQSFSDAWVQMTMVSLLDQIPLILTSSEVNRVYQQILDRMAAGILAPDTSNRAALSAVYWQQTVNNFYQKGLINQDKKNELDNLIKDKITTVLEQDVDQYDWYNEGRPMKFNPHYHLITALAFACYGQATGQLEFLIKAKEMTDNLRLITFQNGMVEARIGNRPAGLGAQFYLGAALLNYKFGYDDFAVYLNYAYGDRFFSDPEYPNRLEYHSTIKSMSPDFHDDISFSNLAELALLNPSFKKMKFQYVKKMRDIPEVAQKGKITIVNTGDSIKFNDLKFNLDKSGDYSYLPDKGIVLGASVSIQVYGQFRHNFNQENEQIADFEKLLKEYLVQDSFSMNSQSFQTLADSYIYGGYSLPEIVDTIKNGPRAVHPTIPANVWQRSENYQRYLTSAL
;
A
#
# COMPACT_ATOMS: atom_id res chain seq x y z
N MET A 1 33.09 -48.70 18.87
CA MET A 1 33.36 -47.90 17.66
C MET A 1 34.84 -47.52 17.66
N SER A 2 35.61 -47.83 16.62
CA SER A 2 37.07 -47.58 16.63
C SER A 2 37.38 -46.08 16.60
N LYS A 3 38.51 -45.64 17.19
CA LYS A 3 38.96 -44.23 17.11
C LYS A 3 39.10 -43.73 15.67
N PHE A 4 39.35 -44.64 14.72
CA PHE A 4 39.42 -44.35 13.28
C PHE A 4 38.03 -44.04 12.70
N THR A 5 37.02 -44.82 13.07
CA THR A 5 35.63 -44.61 12.65
C THR A 5 35.07 -43.27 13.14
N ILE A 6 35.40 -42.86 14.37
CA ILE A 6 34.97 -41.58 14.93
C ILE A 6 35.62 -40.40 14.18
N LYS A 7 36.91 -40.50 13.81
CA LYS A 7 37.59 -39.45 13.03
C LYS A 7 36.97 -39.28 11.65
N ILE A 8 36.60 -40.36 10.97
CA ILE A 8 35.94 -40.29 9.66
C ILE A 8 34.57 -39.61 9.79
N ILE A 9 33.77 -39.98 10.79
CA ILE A 9 32.45 -39.36 11.01
C ILE A 9 32.58 -37.86 11.29
N ILE A 10 33.53 -37.45 12.14
CA ILE A 10 33.78 -36.03 12.41
C ILE A 10 34.24 -35.30 11.15
N PHE A 11 35.13 -35.89 10.35
CA PHE A 11 35.60 -35.27 9.12
C PHE A 11 34.49 -35.15 8.07
N THR A 12 33.61 -36.14 7.97
CA THR A 12 32.44 -36.10 7.08
C THR A 12 31.41 -35.08 7.56
N ILE A 13 31.15 -34.95 8.87
CA ILE A 13 30.25 -33.92 9.41
C ILE A 13 30.83 -32.52 9.19
N ILE A 14 32.13 -32.31 9.41
CA ILE A 14 32.80 -31.03 9.11
C ILE A 14 32.77 -30.76 7.61
N ALA A 15 33.01 -31.75 6.76
CA ALA A 15 32.93 -31.58 5.31
C ALA A 15 31.50 -31.27 4.85
N ILE A 16 30.47 -31.85 5.48
CA ILE A 16 29.05 -31.54 5.24
C ILE A 16 28.69 -30.15 5.79
N PHE A 17 29.23 -29.73 6.94
CA PHE A 17 29.03 -28.39 7.47
C PHE A 17 29.75 -27.33 6.64
N VAL A 18 30.97 -27.62 6.17
CA VAL A 18 31.74 -26.72 5.30
C VAL A 18 31.07 -26.65 3.94
N SER A 19 30.71 -27.78 3.30
CA SER A 19 29.98 -27.76 2.03
C SER A 19 28.57 -27.18 2.15
N GLY A 20 27.84 -27.43 3.24
CA GLY A 20 26.56 -26.79 3.55
C GLY A 20 26.67 -25.29 3.81
N SER A 21 27.80 -24.83 4.37
CA SER A 21 28.13 -23.40 4.52
C SER A 21 28.64 -22.76 3.23
N PHE A 22 29.15 -23.56 2.27
CA PHE A 22 29.51 -23.11 0.92
C PHE A 22 28.30 -23.03 -0.03
N PHE A 23 27.16 -23.63 0.32
CA PHE A 23 25.88 -23.44 -0.39
C PHE A 23 25.00 -22.33 0.19
N ILE A 24 25.39 -21.73 1.32
CA ILE A 24 25.08 -20.32 1.54
C ILE A 24 26.00 -19.57 0.60
N ILE A 25 25.56 -19.38 -0.65
CA ILE A 25 26.14 -18.37 -1.53
C ILE A 25 26.14 -17.11 -0.66
N PRO A 26 27.30 -16.57 -0.22
CA PRO A 26 27.31 -15.24 0.34
C PRO A 26 26.74 -14.41 -0.79
N ALA A 27 25.59 -13.76 -0.55
CA ALA A 27 24.98 -12.83 -1.48
C ALA A 27 26.14 -12.04 -2.09
N LYS A 28 26.51 -12.39 -3.33
CA LYS A 28 27.63 -11.77 -4.05
C LYS A 28 27.43 -10.30 -3.81
N ALA A 29 28.39 -9.60 -3.20
CA ALA A 29 28.31 -8.18 -2.90
C ALA A 29 27.73 -7.45 -4.12
N GLN A 30 26.40 -7.33 -4.15
CA GLN A 30 25.71 -6.65 -5.20
C GLN A 30 25.98 -5.22 -4.81
N THR A 31 26.72 -4.52 -5.66
CA THR A 31 26.84 -3.08 -5.55
C THR A 31 25.44 -2.54 -5.35
N GLU A 32 25.23 -1.93 -4.19
CA GLU A 32 23.96 -1.35 -3.82
C GLU A 32 23.43 -0.45 -4.95
N PRO A 33 22.12 -0.48 -5.25
CA PRO A 33 21.53 0.40 -6.25
C PRO A 33 21.93 1.87 -6.00
N GLN A 34 22.34 2.55 -7.05
CA GLN A 34 22.72 3.97 -6.99
C GLN A 34 21.82 4.86 -7.87
N THR A 35 20.93 4.23 -8.65
CA THR A 35 19.97 4.91 -9.53
C THR A 35 18.59 4.28 -9.36
N LEU A 36 17.53 5.03 -9.68
CA LEU A 36 16.16 4.50 -9.70
C LEU A 36 16.06 3.24 -10.57
N GLU A 37 16.69 3.25 -11.75
CA GLU A 37 16.65 2.11 -12.66
C GLU A 37 17.33 0.87 -12.06
N SER A 38 18.50 1.04 -11.43
CA SER A 38 19.18 -0.07 -10.76
C SER A 38 18.38 -0.60 -9.55
N TYR A 39 17.65 0.28 -8.86
CA TYR A 39 16.79 -0.08 -7.73
C TYR A 39 15.60 -0.91 -8.19
N VAL A 40 14.85 -0.45 -9.20
CA VAL A 40 13.73 -1.22 -9.76
C VAL A 40 14.22 -2.53 -10.38
N ALA A 41 15.36 -2.52 -11.08
CA ALA A 41 15.94 -3.72 -11.66
C ALA A 41 16.31 -4.79 -10.61
N TYR A 42 16.75 -4.39 -9.41
CA TYR A 42 17.01 -5.32 -8.31
C TYR A 42 15.74 -6.13 -7.96
N PHE A 43 14.62 -5.44 -7.72
CA PHE A 43 13.33 -6.09 -7.44
C PHE A 43 12.86 -6.94 -8.62
N TYR A 44 12.91 -6.40 -9.82
CA TYR A 44 12.41 -7.06 -11.02
C TYR A 44 13.14 -8.38 -11.29
N ASN A 45 14.47 -8.40 -11.15
CA ASN A 45 15.25 -9.61 -11.36
C ASN A 45 15.03 -10.64 -10.24
N ARG A 46 14.88 -10.23 -8.97
CA ARG A 46 14.57 -11.16 -7.85
C ARG A 46 13.22 -11.86 -8.09
N TYR A 47 12.20 -11.11 -8.45
CA TYR A 47 10.84 -11.61 -8.62
C TYR A 47 10.62 -12.43 -9.89
N SER A 48 11.18 -12.00 -11.02
CA SER A 48 11.10 -12.82 -12.24
C SER A 48 11.80 -14.17 -12.07
N LYS A 49 12.89 -14.25 -11.30
CA LYS A 49 13.50 -15.53 -10.95
C LYS A 49 12.59 -16.38 -10.05
N HIS A 50 11.94 -15.75 -9.07
CA HIS A 50 10.96 -16.44 -8.23
C HIS A 50 9.80 -17.04 -9.06
N PHE A 51 9.29 -16.28 -10.04
CA PHE A 51 8.25 -16.76 -10.96
C PHE A 51 8.71 -17.89 -11.89
N ASP A 52 10.00 -17.95 -12.25
CA ASP A 52 10.54 -19.10 -13.00
C ASP A 52 10.49 -20.38 -12.16
N GLU A 53 10.77 -20.28 -10.86
CA GLU A 53 10.85 -21.41 -9.93
C GLU A 53 9.46 -21.90 -9.48
N HIS A 54 8.49 -21.00 -9.37
CA HIS A 54 7.19 -21.28 -8.73
C HIS A 54 5.99 -21.13 -9.65
N GLY A 55 6.21 -20.73 -10.90
CA GLY A 55 5.16 -20.42 -11.84
C GLY A 55 4.63 -18.99 -11.69
N TYR A 56 3.78 -18.61 -12.62
CA TYR A 56 3.21 -17.27 -12.72
C TYR A 56 1.93 -17.16 -11.88
N ILE A 57 2.13 -17.32 -10.58
CA ILE A 57 1.11 -17.27 -9.53
C ILE A 57 1.49 -16.16 -8.54
N PHE A 58 0.51 -15.65 -7.79
CA PHE A 58 0.74 -14.66 -6.72
C PHE A 58 1.54 -15.27 -5.57
N LYS A 59 2.85 -15.50 -5.74
CA LYS A 59 3.71 -16.02 -4.69
C LYS A 59 4.78 -14.98 -4.35
N ALA A 60 4.79 -14.55 -3.09
CA ALA A 60 5.92 -13.80 -2.57
C ALA A 60 7.08 -14.77 -2.28
N PRO A 61 8.34 -14.40 -2.62
CA PRO A 61 9.50 -15.05 -2.04
C PRO A 61 9.36 -15.07 -0.52
N ASP A 62 9.69 -16.21 0.10
CA ASP A 62 9.82 -16.33 1.56
C ASP A 62 8.49 -16.35 2.35
N TYR A 63 7.34 -16.60 1.69
CA TYR A 63 6.02 -16.68 2.33
C TYR A 63 5.24 -17.97 1.99
N ASP A 64 4.96 -18.80 3.01
CA ASP A 64 4.21 -20.06 2.91
C ASP A 64 2.72 -19.84 3.25
N VAL A 65 1.98 -19.12 2.39
CA VAL A 65 0.50 -19.09 2.48
C VAL A 65 -0.15 -19.97 1.41
N PRO A 66 -1.25 -20.70 1.73
CA PRO A 66 -1.72 -21.81 0.90
C PRO A 66 -2.58 -21.41 -0.30
N GLU A 67 -2.99 -20.15 -0.44
CA GLU A 67 -3.92 -19.73 -1.49
C GLU A 67 -3.22 -18.98 -2.61
N PHE A 68 -3.06 -19.64 -3.75
CA PHE A 68 -2.49 -19.05 -4.96
C PHE A 68 -3.44 -19.22 -6.14
N ARG A 69 -3.89 -18.09 -6.71
CA ARG A 69 -4.61 -18.07 -7.98
C ARG A 69 -3.73 -17.56 -9.11
N ALA A 70 -4.02 -18.01 -10.33
CA ALA A 70 -3.45 -17.41 -11.53
C ALA A 70 -3.97 -15.97 -11.71
N PRO A 71 -3.21 -15.08 -12.37
CA PRO A 71 -3.71 -13.76 -12.72
C PRO A 71 -4.89 -13.88 -13.68
N GLN A 72 -5.98 -13.16 -13.40
CA GLN A 72 -7.24 -13.21 -14.14
C GLN A 72 -7.55 -11.89 -14.85
N THR A 73 -7.12 -10.76 -14.28
CA THR A 73 -7.39 -9.44 -14.88
C THR A 73 -6.21 -8.95 -15.72
N ALA A 74 -6.45 -8.09 -16.72
CA ALA A 74 -5.37 -7.48 -17.51
C ALA A 74 -4.31 -6.79 -16.64
N ARG A 75 -4.74 -6.15 -15.54
CA ARG A 75 -3.81 -5.51 -14.59
C ARG A 75 -2.89 -6.53 -13.95
N GLU A 76 -3.43 -7.61 -13.40
CA GLU A 76 -2.65 -8.67 -12.79
C GLU A 76 -1.67 -9.32 -13.77
N ILE A 77 -2.18 -9.71 -14.94
CA ILE A 77 -1.41 -10.36 -16.01
C ILE A 77 -0.21 -9.51 -16.40
N LEU A 78 -0.43 -8.22 -16.64
CA LEU A 78 0.62 -7.33 -17.12
C LEU A 78 1.54 -6.88 -15.98
N SER A 79 1.04 -6.69 -14.76
CA SER A 79 1.86 -6.27 -13.59
C SER A 79 2.92 -7.29 -13.30
N LEU A 80 2.53 -8.57 -13.19
CA LEU A 80 3.46 -9.67 -12.99
C LEU A 80 4.48 -9.78 -14.16
N ALA A 81 4.13 -9.30 -15.36
CA ALA A 81 4.96 -9.49 -16.55
C ALA A 81 6.08 -8.47 -16.59
N THR A 82 5.82 -7.27 -16.05
CA THR A 82 6.82 -6.20 -15.97
C THR A 82 8.06 -6.63 -15.21
N TYR A 83 7.95 -7.55 -14.24
CA TYR A 83 9.11 -8.11 -13.54
C TYR A 83 10.14 -8.78 -14.48
N TYR A 84 9.73 -9.24 -15.67
CA TYR A 84 10.64 -9.77 -16.71
C TYR A 84 11.32 -8.69 -17.57
N LYS A 85 10.96 -7.41 -17.43
CA LYS A 85 11.38 -6.30 -18.31
C LYS A 85 12.89 -6.22 -18.50
N TYR A 86 13.67 -6.23 -17.43
CA TYR A 86 15.13 -6.08 -17.51
C TYR A 86 15.83 -7.31 -18.11
N ARG A 87 15.28 -8.51 -17.93
CA ARG A 87 15.75 -9.72 -18.62
C ARG A 87 15.45 -9.65 -20.11
N ALA A 88 14.26 -9.19 -20.47
CA ALA A 88 13.86 -8.98 -21.87
C ALA A 88 14.73 -7.91 -22.58
N LEU A 89 15.02 -6.80 -21.90
CA LEU A 89 15.91 -5.75 -22.40
C LEU A 89 17.34 -6.27 -22.65
N LYS A 90 17.82 -7.20 -21.81
CA LYS A 90 19.11 -7.91 -22.01
C LYS A 90 19.08 -8.95 -23.13
N GLY A 91 17.96 -9.10 -23.85
CA GLY A 91 17.84 -10.01 -24.99
C GLY A 91 17.37 -11.41 -24.64
N GLU A 92 16.97 -11.68 -23.39
CA GLU A 92 16.54 -13.02 -23.00
C GLU A 92 15.22 -13.41 -23.69
N ARG A 93 15.25 -14.46 -24.51
CA ARG A 93 14.12 -14.90 -25.34
C ARG A 93 12.91 -15.31 -24.51
N TYR A 94 13.12 -16.02 -23.40
CA TYR A 94 12.05 -16.49 -22.52
C TYR A 94 11.30 -15.31 -21.89
N ALA A 95 12.02 -14.35 -21.29
CA ALA A 95 11.46 -13.13 -20.74
C ALA A 95 10.68 -12.31 -21.79
N ARG A 96 11.22 -12.17 -23.01
CA ARG A 96 10.52 -11.49 -24.12
C ARG A 96 9.20 -12.19 -24.49
N GLN A 97 9.20 -13.53 -24.52
CA GLN A 97 8.00 -14.30 -24.81
C GLN A 97 6.93 -14.14 -23.71
N LYS A 98 7.33 -14.10 -22.44
CA LYS A 98 6.41 -13.84 -21.31
C LYS A 98 5.72 -12.49 -21.43
N ILE A 99 6.50 -11.43 -21.68
CA ILE A 99 5.94 -10.08 -21.84
C ILE A 99 5.06 -10.00 -23.10
N ARG A 100 5.48 -10.60 -24.22
CA ARG A 100 4.66 -10.68 -25.45
C ARG A 100 3.30 -11.32 -25.17
N GLN A 101 3.29 -12.48 -24.52
CA GLN A 101 2.06 -13.20 -24.18
C GLN A 101 1.17 -12.38 -23.24
N ALA A 102 1.76 -11.71 -22.25
CA ALA A 102 1.03 -10.87 -21.32
C ALA A 102 0.38 -9.66 -22.01
N ILE A 103 1.08 -8.97 -22.91
CA ILE A 103 0.51 -7.85 -23.68
C ILE A 103 -0.69 -8.32 -24.50
N LEU A 104 -0.57 -9.44 -25.22
CA LEU A 104 -1.66 -9.96 -26.04
C LEU A 104 -2.85 -10.44 -25.19
N ALA A 105 -2.59 -11.12 -24.07
CA ALA A 105 -3.62 -11.61 -23.16
C ALA A 105 -4.37 -10.45 -22.46
N ALA A 106 -3.64 -9.47 -21.94
CA ALA A 106 -4.21 -8.29 -21.31
C ALA A 106 -4.99 -7.44 -22.33
N SER A 107 -4.51 -7.32 -23.58
CA SER A 107 -5.25 -6.63 -24.64
C SER A 107 -6.54 -7.37 -24.98
N LEU A 108 -6.50 -8.69 -25.11
CA LEU A 108 -7.70 -9.50 -25.36
C LEU A 108 -8.73 -9.36 -24.24
N GLU A 109 -8.28 -9.43 -22.98
CA GLU A 109 -9.12 -9.30 -21.79
C GLU A 109 -9.77 -7.90 -21.70
N LEU A 110 -9.01 -6.83 -21.92
CA LEU A 110 -9.57 -5.46 -21.98
C LEU A 110 -10.63 -5.32 -23.06
N ASN A 111 -10.37 -5.88 -24.25
CA ASN A 111 -11.23 -5.71 -25.42
C ASN A 111 -12.46 -6.64 -25.42
N SER A 112 -12.49 -7.67 -24.58
CA SER A 112 -13.68 -8.52 -24.42
C SER A 112 -14.74 -7.88 -23.51
N ARG A 113 -14.35 -6.91 -22.66
CA ARG A 113 -15.23 -6.18 -21.76
C ARG A 113 -15.97 -5.03 -22.45
N PRO A 114 -17.20 -4.69 -22.01
CA PRO A 114 -17.90 -3.49 -22.48
C PRO A 114 -17.05 -2.23 -22.34
N LEU A 115 -17.21 -1.29 -23.27
CA LEU A 115 -16.41 -0.05 -23.33
C LEU A 115 -16.48 0.78 -22.03
N TYR A 116 -17.66 0.83 -21.40
CA TYR A 116 -17.96 1.68 -20.24
C TYR A 116 -17.73 1.00 -18.88
N THR A 117 -17.15 -0.20 -18.86
CA THR A 117 -16.75 -0.89 -17.61
C THR A 117 -15.27 -0.69 -17.30
N GLN A 118 -14.66 0.35 -17.86
CA GLN A 118 -13.26 0.67 -17.62
C GLN A 118 -13.04 1.20 -16.19
N SER A 119 -11.80 1.10 -15.72
CA SER A 119 -11.36 1.55 -14.40
C SER A 119 -9.92 2.07 -14.43
N PHE A 120 -9.45 2.60 -13.31
CA PHE A 120 -8.05 3.01 -13.13
C PHE A 120 -7.05 1.87 -13.42
N SER A 121 -7.44 0.63 -13.19
CA SER A 121 -6.62 -0.54 -13.49
C SER A 121 -6.37 -0.65 -15.00
N ASP A 122 -7.37 -0.31 -15.82
CA ASP A 122 -7.28 -0.35 -17.27
C ASP A 122 -6.43 0.81 -17.81
N ALA A 123 -6.49 1.98 -17.19
CA ALA A 123 -5.62 3.11 -17.50
C ALA A 123 -4.13 2.74 -17.30
N TRP A 124 -3.82 2.07 -16.18
CA TRP A 124 -2.48 1.56 -15.91
C TRP A 124 -2.02 0.53 -16.95
N VAL A 125 -2.89 -0.43 -17.29
CA VAL A 125 -2.56 -1.47 -18.28
C VAL A 125 -2.21 -0.85 -19.62
N GLN A 126 -3.02 0.09 -20.10
CA GLN A 126 -2.85 0.71 -21.40
C GLN A 126 -1.57 1.55 -21.47
N MET A 127 -1.29 2.36 -20.43
CA MET A 127 -0.02 3.07 -20.30
C MET A 127 1.18 2.11 -20.34
N THR A 128 1.09 1.00 -19.61
CA THR A 128 2.18 0.03 -19.47
C THR A 128 2.40 -0.76 -20.76
N MET A 129 1.34 -1.12 -21.49
CA MET A 129 1.47 -1.72 -22.83
C MET A 129 2.24 -0.81 -23.77
N VAL A 130 1.87 0.46 -23.86
CA VAL A 130 2.56 1.44 -24.71
C VAL A 130 4.03 1.57 -24.30
N SER A 131 4.30 1.71 -23.01
CA SER A 131 5.65 1.77 -22.45
C SER A 131 6.52 0.56 -22.84
N LEU A 132 5.99 -0.66 -22.69
CA LEU A 132 6.72 -1.89 -22.99
C LEU A 132 6.95 -2.07 -24.49
N LEU A 133 5.96 -1.72 -25.33
CA LEU A 133 6.08 -1.78 -26.80
C LEU A 133 7.14 -0.79 -27.32
N ASP A 134 7.25 0.37 -26.67
CA ASP A 134 8.25 1.39 -27.02
C ASP A 134 9.66 1.05 -26.54
N GLN A 135 9.79 0.38 -25.40
CA GLN A 135 11.09 0.11 -24.76
C GLN A 135 11.71 -1.22 -25.19
N ILE A 136 10.91 -2.25 -25.45
CA ILE A 136 11.41 -3.59 -25.76
C ILE A 136 11.29 -3.85 -27.28
N PRO A 137 12.41 -3.76 -28.03
CA PRO A 137 12.36 -3.87 -29.48
C PRO A 137 11.93 -5.27 -29.91
N LEU A 138 11.13 -5.33 -30.98
CA LEU A 138 10.70 -6.56 -31.66
C LEU A 138 9.90 -7.53 -30.77
N ILE A 139 9.15 -7.01 -29.80
CA ILE A 139 8.26 -7.84 -28.97
C ILE A 139 6.97 -8.24 -29.70
N LEU A 140 6.44 -7.33 -30.53
CA LEU A 140 5.30 -7.50 -31.43
C LEU A 140 5.70 -7.12 -32.86
N THR A 141 4.99 -7.65 -33.86
CA THR A 141 5.10 -7.17 -35.25
C THR A 141 4.49 -5.78 -35.38
N SER A 142 4.84 -5.02 -36.42
CA SER A 142 4.27 -3.67 -36.62
C SER A 142 2.73 -3.68 -36.74
N SER A 143 2.15 -4.72 -37.35
CA SER A 143 0.69 -4.85 -37.44
C SER A 143 0.04 -5.13 -36.08
N GLU A 144 0.69 -5.94 -35.24
CA GLU A 144 0.25 -6.20 -33.87
C GLU A 144 0.34 -4.93 -33.00
N VAL A 145 1.44 -4.18 -33.10
CA VAL A 145 1.61 -2.89 -32.40
C VAL A 145 0.50 -1.92 -32.79
N ASN A 146 0.28 -1.72 -34.09
CA ASN A 146 -0.75 -0.81 -34.59
C ASN A 146 -2.15 -1.21 -34.13
N ARG A 147 -2.44 -2.52 -34.08
CA ARG A 147 -3.72 -3.02 -33.54
C ARG A 147 -3.88 -2.68 -32.07
N VAL A 148 -2.85 -2.91 -31.24
CA VAL A 148 -2.90 -2.57 -29.81
C VAL A 148 -3.08 -1.06 -29.61
N TYR A 149 -2.35 -0.23 -30.35
CA TYR A 149 -2.47 1.23 -30.27
C TYR A 149 -3.86 1.72 -30.69
N GLN A 150 -4.44 1.17 -31.76
CA GLN A 150 -5.80 1.52 -32.16
C GLN A 150 -6.82 1.13 -31.10
N GLN A 151 -6.72 -0.06 -30.51
CA GLN A 151 -7.61 -0.51 -29.43
C GLN A 151 -7.54 0.39 -28.19
N ILE A 152 -6.34 0.88 -27.84
CA ILE A 152 -6.17 1.86 -26.75
C ILE A 152 -6.82 3.18 -27.12
N LEU A 153 -6.60 3.67 -28.34
CA LEU A 153 -7.16 4.92 -28.84
C LEU A 153 -8.69 4.91 -28.80
N ASP A 154 -9.31 3.82 -29.25
CA ASP A 154 -10.78 3.66 -29.28
C ASP A 154 -11.41 3.68 -27.88
N ARG A 155 -10.64 3.33 -26.83
CA ARG A 155 -11.12 3.24 -25.45
C ARG A 155 -10.78 4.45 -24.60
N MET A 156 -9.88 5.31 -25.08
CA MET A 156 -9.23 6.37 -24.30
C MET A 156 -10.21 7.34 -23.62
N ALA A 157 -11.15 7.92 -24.37
CA ALA A 157 -12.11 8.88 -23.82
C ALA A 157 -13.00 8.23 -22.74
N ALA A 158 -13.53 7.04 -23.00
CA ALA A 158 -14.34 6.29 -22.04
C ALA A 158 -13.54 5.88 -20.79
N GLY A 159 -12.26 5.57 -20.96
CA GLY A 159 -11.36 5.23 -19.86
C GLY A 159 -10.99 6.43 -18.99
N ILE A 160 -10.82 7.61 -19.59
CA ILE A 160 -10.63 8.87 -18.84
C ILE A 160 -11.89 9.19 -18.04
N LEU A 161 -13.07 8.99 -18.63
CA LEU A 161 -14.38 9.22 -17.99
C LEU A 161 -14.84 8.10 -17.06
N ALA A 162 -14.04 7.03 -16.89
CA ALA A 162 -14.37 5.95 -15.97
C ALA A 162 -14.64 6.51 -14.56
N PRO A 163 -15.68 6.02 -13.84
CA PRO A 163 -16.12 6.55 -12.56
C PRO A 163 -15.21 6.11 -11.40
N ASP A 164 -13.90 6.28 -11.58
CA ASP A 164 -12.91 6.14 -10.53
C ASP A 164 -13.14 7.24 -9.48
N THR A 165 -12.92 6.93 -8.21
CA THR A 165 -12.99 7.91 -7.12
C THR A 165 -11.64 8.04 -6.44
N SER A 166 -11.42 9.16 -5.74
CA SER A 166 -10.34 9.26 -4.75
C SER A 166 -8.95 9.05 -5.40
N ASN A 167 -8.00 8.42 -4.70
CA ASN A 167 -6.64 8.23 -5.21
C ASN A 167 -6.58 7.49 -6.56
N ARG A 168 -7.56 6.62 -6.83
CA ARG A 168 -7.66 5.87 -8.09
C ARG A 168 -7.96 6.78 -9.27
N ALA A 169 -8.80 7.80 -9.08
CA ALA A 169 -9.07 8.81 -10.09
C ALA A 169 -7.82 9.65 -10.41
N ALA A 170 -7.06 10.05 -9.39
CA ALA A 170 -5.82 10.80 -9.60
C ALA A 170 -4.77 9.98 -10.35
N LEU A 171 -4.58 8.71 -10.00
CA LEU A 171 -3.69 7.79 -10.72
C LEU A 171 -4.16 7.56 -12.17
N SER A 172 -5.45 7.30 -12.35
CA SER A 172 -6.09 7.10 -13.67
C SER A 172 -5.81 8.29 -14.59
N ALA A 173 -5.98 9.52 -14.09
CA ALA A 173 -5.69 10.75 -14.83
C ALA A 173 -4.21 10.80 -15.28
N VAL A 174 -3.26 10.47 -14.40
CA VAL A 174 -1.83 10.47 -14.74
C VAL A 174 -1.50 9.40 -15.79
N TYR A 175 -2.01 8.19 -15.64
CA TYR A 175 -1.76 7.11 -16.61
C TYR A 175 -2.29 7.47 -18.00
N TRP A 176 -3.47 8.07 -18.07
CA TRP A 176 -4.00 8.59 -19.33
C TRP A 176 -3.18 9.74 -19.88
N GLN A 177 -2.72 10.68 -19.03
CA GLN A 177 -1.87 11.80 -19.49
C GLN A 177 -0.58 11.30 -20.13
N GLN A 178 0.07 10.28 -19.55
CA GLN A 178 1.26 9.67 -20.15
C GLN A 178 0.96 9.05 -21.52
N THR A 179 -0.17 8.34 -21.62
CA THR A 179 -0.61 7.68 -22.86
C THR A 179 -0.95 8.70 -23.95
N VAL A 180 -1.70 9.75 -23.63
CA VAL A 180 -2.06 10.86 -24.53
C VAL A 180 -0.81 11.56 -25.04
N ASN A 181 0.12 11.91 -24.15
CA ASN A 181 1.37 12.57 -24.52
C ASN A 181 2.20 11.70 -25.47
N ASN A 182 2.28 10.39 -25.20
CA ASN A 182 2.97 9.44 -26.07
C ASN A 182 2.33 9.34 -27.46
N PHE A 183 1.00 9.19 -27.52
CA PHE A 183 0.28 9.08 -28.80
C PHE A 183 0.38 10.35 -29.64
N TYR A 184 0.33 11.51 -29.00
CA TYR A 184 0.56 12.79 -29.67
C TYR A 184 1.98 12.90 -30.23
N GLN A 185 3.00 12.54 -29.45
CA GLN A 185 4.39 12.54 -29.91
C GLN A 185 4.65 11.58 -31.09
N LYS A 186 3.89 10.49 -31.17
CA LYS A 186 3.93 9.53 -32.29
C LYS A 186 3.09 9.96 -33.50
N GLY A 187 2.34 11.06 -33.42
CA GLY A 187 1.43 11.50 -34.47
C GLY A 187 0.20 10.60 -34.64
N LEU A 188 -0.16 9.80 -33.64
CA LEU A 188 -1.37 8.96 -33.65
C LEU A 188 -2.64 9.75 -33.37
N ILE A 189 -2.51 10.90 -32.71
CA ILE A 189 -3.58 11.88 -32.49
C ILE A 189 -3.09 13.27 -32.86
N ASN A 190 -4.02 14.11 -33.33
CA ASN A 190 -3.74 15.51 -33.65
C ASN A 190 -3.88 16.42 -32.40
N GLN A 191 -3.58 17.71 -32.57
CA GLN A 191 -3.66 18.69 -31.48
C GLN A 191 -5.07 18.83 -30.90
N ASP A 192 -6.10 18.83 -31.74
CA ASP A 192 -7.49 19.00 -31.29
C ASP A 192 -7.92 17.84 -30.39
N LYS A 193 -7.60 16.61 -30.80
CA LYS A 193 -7.88 15.43 -29.98
C LYS A 193 -7.06 15.41 -28.70
N LYS A 194 -5.80 15.86 -28.75
CA LYS A 194 -4.98 16.02 -27.54
C LYS A 194 -5.63 16.99 -26.56
N ASN A 195 -6.05 18.17 -27.02
CA ASN A 195 -6.69 19.18 -26.18
C ASN A 195 -8.00 18.68 -25.55
N GLU A 196 -8.83 17.98 -26.33
CA GLU A 196 -10.05 17.33 -25.83
C GLU A 196 -9.74 16.39 -24.66
N LEU A 197 -8.77 15.49 -24.83
CA LEU A 197 -8.42 14.48 -23.82
C LEU A 197 -7.72 15.09 -22.61
N ASP A 198 -6.84 16.08 -22.82
CA ASP A 198 -6.18 16.81 -21.73
C ASP A 198 -7.21 17.50 -20.81
N ASN A 199 -8.28 18.07 -21.38
CA ASN A 199 -9.36 18.70 -20.61
C ASN A 199 -10.09 17.67 -19.75
N LEU A 200 -10.48 16.51 -20.32
CA LEU A 200 -11.13 15.44 -19.56
C LEU A 200 -10.25 14.92 -18.40
N ILE A 201 -8.94 14.80 -18.64
CA ILE A 201 -7.98 14.37 -17.63
C ILE A 201 -7.86 15.43 -16.53
N LYS A 202 -7.79 16.71 -16.92
CA LYS A 202 -7.74 17.83 -15.98
C LYS A 202 -8.95 17.84 -15.06
N ASP A 203 -10.15 17.70 -15.60
CA ASP A 203 -11.39 17.70 -14.82
C ASP A 203 -11.39 16.56 -13.79
N LYS A 204 -10.98 15.35 -14.22
CA LYS A 204 -10.87 14.18 -13.34
C LYS A 204 -9.92 14.42 -12.16
N ILE A 205 -8.71 14.92 -12.40
CA ILE A 205 -7.73 15.10 -11.32
C ILE A 205 -8.02 16.33 -10.44
N THR A 206 -8.62 17.38 -11.01
CA THR A 206 -9.09 18.56 -10.26
C THR A 206 -10.19 18.18 -9.27
N THR A 207 -11.11 17.30 -9.67
CA THR A 207 -12.15 16.77 -8.78
C THR A 207 -11.55 16.11 -7.53
N VAL A 208 -10.46 15.35 -7.66
CA VAL A 208 -9.77 14.73 -6.51
C VAL A 208 -9.14 15.79 -5.60
N LEU A 209 -8.51 16.80 -6.19
CA LEU A 209 -7.92 17.90 -5.42
C LEU A 209 -8.99 18.64 -4.59
N GLU A 210 -10.14 18.91 -5.18
CA GLU A 210 -11.22 19.66 -4.53
C GLU A 210 -12.01 18.85 -3.49
N GLN A 211 -12.16 17.54 -3.72
CA GLN A 211 -13.02 16.69 -2.88
C GLN A 211 -12.27 15.94 -1.79
N ASP A 212 -11.04 15.50 -2.05
CA ASP A 212 -10.33 14.56 -1.17
C ASP A 212 -9.12 15.20 -0.45
N VAL A 213 -8.72 16.43 -0.80
CA VAL A 213 -7.63 17.14 -0.12
C VAL A 213 -8.17 18.35 0.62
N ASP A 214 -7.93 18.39 1.93
CA ASP A 214 -8.39 19.50 2.75
C ASP A 214 -7.49 20.75 2.62
N GLN A 215 -7.94 21.87 3.23
CA GLN A 215 -7.21 23.14 3.24
C GLN A 215 -5.84 23.08 3.95
N TYR A 216 -5.52 22.00 4.65
CA TYR A 216 -4.25 21.76 5.32
C TYR A 216 -3.39 20.74 4.56
N ASP A 217 -3.77 20.43 3.32
CA ASP A 217 -3.11 19.51 2.41
C ASP A 217 -3.10 18.07 2.93
N TRP A 218 -4.10 17.69 3.75
CA TRP A 218 -4.33 16.29 4.11
C TRP A 218 -5.29 15.64 3.12
N TYR A 219 -4.80 14.58 2.48
CA TYR A 219 -5.64 13.64 1.78
C TYR A 219 -6.51 12.84 2.76
N ASN A 220 -7.83 12.92 2.60
CA ASN A 220 -8.80 12.17 3.38
C ASN A 220 -9.81 11.51 2.45
N GLU A 221 -10.00 10.20 2.58
CA GLU A 221 -10.96 9.45 1.76
C GLU A 221 -11.92 8.60 2.61
N GLY A 222 -13.02 8.15 2.00
CA GLY A 222 -14.02 7.28 2.62
C GLY A 222 -15.09 8.01 3.44
N ARG A 223 -15.92 7.23 4.15
CA ARG A 223 -16.98 7.73 5.04
C ARG A 223 -16.92 6.99 6.40
N PRO A 224 -16.61 7.69 7.52
CA PRO A 224 -16.15 9.08 7.58
C PRO A 224 -14.80 9.25 6.87
N MET A 225 -14.52 10.47 6.40
CA MET A 225 -13.24 10.81 5.78
C MET A 225 -12.09 10.56 6.76
N LYS A 226 -11.12 9.73 6.36
CA LYS A 226 -9.97 9.37 7.20
C LYS A 226 -8.67 9.58 6.44
N PHE A 227 -7.69 10.12 7.16
CA PHE A 227 -6.32 10.18 6.69
C PHE A 227 -5.71 8.77 6.64
N ASN A 228 -5.02 8.46 5.54
CA ASN A 228 -4.21 7.27 5.40
C ASN A 228 -2.87 7.66 4.75
N PRO A 229 -1.71 7.43 5.41
CA PRO A 229 -0.41 7.80 4.85
C PRO A 229 -0.19 7.21 3.45
N HIS A 230 -0.60 5.97 3.21
CA HIS A 230 -0.42 5.31 1.92
C HIS A 230 -1.17 6.04 0.81
N TYR A 231 -2.48 6.26 0.97
CA TYR A 231 -3.26 6.92 -0.07
C TYR A 231 -2.90 8.40 -0.22
N HIS A 232 -2.51 9.05 0.87
CA HIS A 232 -1.97 10.39 0.83
C HIS A 232 -0.72 10.49 -0.06
N LEU A 233 0.23 9.57 0.12
CA LEU A 233 1.43 9.49 -0.70
C LEU A 233 1.12 9.19 -2.17
N ILE A 234 0.20 8.27 -2.44
CA ILE A 234 -0.18 7.92 -3.81
C ILE A 234 -0.82 9.12 -4.53
N THR A 235 -1.70 9.85 -3.87
CA THR A 235 -2.30 11.07 -4.42
C THR A 235 -1.27 12.19 -4.61
N ALA A 236 -0.37 12.40 -3.65
CA ALA A 236 0.71 13.39 -3.78
C ALA A 236 1.60 13.08 -4.99
N LEU A 237 1.96 11.81 -5.20
CA LEU A 237 2.75 11.40 -6.36
C LEU A 237 1.98 11.59 -7.67
N ALA A 238 0.68 11.29 -7.68
CA ALA A 238 -0.16 11.54 -8.86
C ALA A 238 -0.17 13.03 -9.23
N PHE A 239 -0.36 13.92 -8.26
CA PHE A 239 -0.28 15.37 -8.47
C PHE A 239 1.11 15.82 -8.93
N ALA A 240 2.19 15.30 -8.34
CA ALA A 240 3.54 15.62 -8.77
C ALA A 240 3.80 15.21 -10.23
N CYS A 241 3.36 14.00 -10.61
CA CYS A 241 3.48 13.48 -11.97
C CYS A 241 2.64 14.27 -12.97
N TYR A 242 1.39 14.60 -12.62
CA TYR A 242 0.49 15.38 -13.47
C TYR A 242 0.98 16.81 -13.68
N GLY A 243 1.29 17.52 -12.59
CA GLY A 243 1.79 18.89 -12.65
C GLY A 243 3.10 18.99 -13.44
N GLN A 244 3.97 17.97 -13.33
CA GLN A 244 5.18 17.90 -14.15
C GLN A 244 4.88 17.65 -15.64
N ALA A 245 3.94 16.74 -15.95
CA ALA A 245 3.63 16.36 -17.32
C ALA A 245 2.89 17.47 -18.08
N THR A 246 2.17 18.35 -17.38
CA THR A 246 1.32 19.39 -17.95
C THR A 246 1.83 20.82 -17.72
N GLY A 247 2.77 21.01 -16.80
CA GLY A 247 3.23 22.34 -16.38
C GLY A 247 2.28 23.04 -15.40
N GLN A 248 1.23 22.37 -14.91
CA GLN A 248 0.27 22.96 -13.97
C GLN A 248 0.86 23.01 -12.56
N LEU A 249 1.32 24.21 -12.19
CA LEU A 249 2.07 24.45 -10.96
C LEU A 249 1.24 24.20 -9.68
N GLU A 250 -0.08 24.38 -9.72
CA GLU A 250 -0.96 24.15 -8.57
C GLU A 250 -0.82 22.72 -8.03
N PHE A 251 -0.81 21.72 -8.91
CA PHE A 251 -0.64 20.31 -8.52
C PHE A 251 0.76 20.04 -7.96
N LEU A 252 1.80 20.70 -8.48
CA LEU A 252 3.15 20.58 -7.93
C LEU A 252 3.26 21.19 -6.53
N ILE A 253 2.65 22.36 -6.30
CA ILE A 253 2.60 22.99 -4.98
C ILE A 253 1.86 22.08 -4.01
N LYS A 254 0.69 21.55 -4.40
CA LYS A 254 -0.08 20.64 -3.54
C LYS A 254 0.67 19.36 -3.23
N ALA A 255 1.28 18.73 -4.22
CA ALA A 255 2.12 17.55 -4.02
C ALA A 255 3.28 17.82 -3.04
N LYS A 256 3.89 19.02 -3.09
CA LYS A 256 4.94 19.40 -2.13
C LYS A 256 4.39 19.50 -0.71
N GLU A 257 3.30 20.23 -0.49
CA GLU A 257 2.71 20.39 0.86
C GLU A 257 2.27 19.04 1.46
N MET A 258 1.71 18.16 0.62
CA MET A 258 1.40 16.78 1.01
C MET A 258 2.66 15.97 1.37
N THR A 259 3.75 16.15 0.62
CA THR A 259 5.04 15.53 0.94
C THR A 259 5.57 16.02 2.27
N ASP A 260 5.46 17.33 2.54
CA ASP A 260 5.88 17.92 3.81
C ASP A 260 5.08 17.35 4.98
N ASN A 261 3.76 17.17 4.81
CA ASN A 261 2.88 16.51 5.77
C ASN A 261 3.30 15.07 6.07
N LEU A 262 3.73 14.28 5.07
CA LEU A 262 4.27 12.94 5.28
C LEU A 262 5.59 12.95 6.05
N ARG A 263 6.48 13.92 5.79
CA ARG A 263 7.75 14.06 6.53
C ARG A 263 7.51 14.26 8.03
N LEU A 264 6.46 14.99 8.42
CA LEU A 264 6.12 15.23 9.83
C LEU A 264 5.86 13.93 10.61
N ILE A 265 5.34 12.90 9.94
CA ILE A 265 5.05 11.58 10.54
C ILE A 265 6.08 10.51 10.17
N THR A 266 7.28 10.92 9.74
CA THR A 266 8.41 10.03 9.43
C THR A 266 9.40 10.04 10.60
N PHE A 267 9.80 8.85 11.08
CA PHE A 267 10.87 8.69 12.06
C PHE A 267 12.25 9.00 11.46
N GLN A 268 13.26 9.20 12.30
CA GLN A 268 14.62 9.52 11.82
C GLN A 268 15.20 8.47 10.86
N ASN A 269 14.84 7.20 10.99
CA ASN A 269 15.29 6.12 10.13
C ASN A 269 14.53 6.03 8.78
N GLY A 270 13.58 6.93 8.50
CA GLY A 270 12.76 6.92 7.28
C GLY A 270 11.47 6.12 7.38
N MET A 271 11.22 5.41 8.49
CA MET A 271 9.97 4.70 8.71
C MET A 271 8.81 5.68 8.83
N VAL A 272 7.72 5.43 8.12
CA VAL A 272 6.47 6.20 8.28
C VAL A 272 5.49 5.40 9.10
N GLU A 273 4.85 6.04 10.08
CA GLU A 273 3.94 5.37 11.01
C GLU A 273 2.62 4.97 10.32
N ALA A 274 2.53 3.68 9.98
CA ALA A 274 1.42 3.08 9.25
C ALA A 274 0.10 3.04 10.05
N ARG A 275 0.18 2.94 11.38
CA ARG A 275 -1.03 2.83 12.24
C ARG A 275 -1.83 4.12 12.31
N ILE A 276 -1.23 5.27 11.99
CA ILE A 276 -1.99 6.52 11.86
C ILE A 276 -3.12 6.36 10.82
N GLY A 277 -2.92 5.55 9.77
CA GLY A 277 -3.92 5.23 8.76
C GLY A 277 -4.63 3.89 8.94
N ASN A 278 -4.62 3.30 10.15
CA ASN A 278 -5.15 1.95 10.41
C ASN A 278 -4.53 0.84 9.55
N ARG A 279 -3.23 0.93 9.23
CA ARG A 279 -2.47 -0.14 8.57
C ARG A 279 -1.49 -0.76 9.58
N PRO A 280 -1.92 -1.72 10.42
CA PRO A 280 -1.11 -2.23 11.53
C PRO A 280 0.16 -2.97 11.09
N ALA A 281 0.17 -3.51 9.87
CA ALA A 281 1.26 -4.35 9.36
C ALA A 281 2.27 -3.61 8.48
N GLY A 282 2.16 -2.27 8.32
CA GLY A 282 3.11 -1.43 7.58
C GLY A 282 2.60 -0.85 6.26
N LEU A 283 3.49 -0.21 5.48
CA LEU A 283 3.16 0.54 4.25
C LEU A 283 3.73 -0.07 2.96
N GLY A 284 4.63 -1.05 3.05
CA GLY A 284 5.15 -1.83 1.92
C GLY A 284 6.17 -1.11 1.03
N ALA A 285 6.82 -1.85 0.13
CA ALA A 285 7.90 -1.32 -0.73
C ALA A 285 7.44 -0.23 -1.69
N GLN A 286 6.20 -0.33 -2.19
CA GLN A 286 5.60 0.68 -3.06
C GLN A 286 5.61 2.05 -2.38
N PHE A 287 5.18 2.10 -1.12
CA PHE A 287 5.11 3.34 -0.37
C PHE A 287 6.47 4.01 -0.24
N TYR A 288 7.48 3.26 0.21
CA TYR A 288 8.82 3.81 0.43
C TYR A 288 9.51 4.22 -0.87
N LEU A 289 9.26 3.53 -1.98
CA LEU A 289 9.67 4.01 -3.31
C LEU A 289 9.01 5.37 -3.62
N GLY A 290 7.70 5.50 -3.44
CA GLY A 290 7.00 6.76 -3.66
C GLY A 290 7.47 7.89 -2.75
N ALA A 291 7.81 7.58 -1.50
CA ALA A 291 8.25 8.57 -0.52
C ALA A 291 9.61 9.13 -0.93
N ALA A 292 10.53 8.24 -1.34
CA ALA A 292 11.82 8.63 -1.89
C ALA A 292 11.68 9.49 -3.16
N LEU A 293 10.78 9.10 -4.08
CA LEU A 293 10.55 9.83 -5.33
C LEU A 293 10.03 11.26 -5.07
N LEU A 294 9.03 11.42 -4.20
CA LEU A 294 8.50 12.72 -3.81
C LEU A 294 9.56 13.58 -3.12
N ASN A 295 10.30 13.02 -2.18
CA ASN A 295 11.33 13.76 -1.46
C ASN A 295 12.47 14.20 -2.40
N TYR A 296 12.90 13.32 -3.31
CA TYR A 296 13.84 13.68 -4.37
C TYR A 296 13.29 14.78 -5.29
N LYS A 297 12.01 14.69 -5.69
CA LYS A 297 11.36 15.69 -6.56
C LYS A 297 11.42 17.09 -5.96
N PHE A 298 11.24 17.20 -4.65
CA PHE A 298 11.15 18.47 -3.95
C PHE A 298 12.46 18.90 -3.28
N GLY A 299 13.58 18.23 -3.60
CA GLY A 299 14.93 18.68 -3.24
C GLY A 299 15.34 18.36 -1.81
N TYR A 300 14.72 17.37 -1.17
CA TYR A 300 15.14 16.89 0.14
C TYR A 300 16.32 15.94 0.02
N ASP A 301 17.52 16.36 0.44
CA ASP A 301 18.77 15.59 0.29
C ASP A 301 18.80 14.24 1.04
N ASP A 302 17.88 14.04 1.99
CA ASP A 302 17.74 12.84 2.81
C ASP A 302 16.78 11.80 2.21
N PHE A 303 16.24 12.01 1.00
CA PHE A 303 15.25 11.12 0.37
C PHE A 303 15.69 9.64 0.33
N ALA A 304 17.00 9.37 0.27
CA ALA A 304 17.56 8.03 0.21
C ALA A 304 17.32 7.23 1.50
N VAL A 305 16.99 7.87 2.61
CA VAL A 305 16.64 7.22 3.88
C VAL A 305 15.39 6.33 3.70
N TYR A 306 14.41 6.75 2.90
CA TYR A 306 13.24 5.92 2.59
C TYR A 306 13.61 4.68 1.77
N LEU A 307 14.52 4.84 0.80
CA LEU A 307 15.02 3.70 0.01
C LEU A 307 15.82 2.74 0.88
N ASN A 308 16.61 3.25 1.83
CA ASN A 308 17.35 2.45 2.81
C ASN A 308 16.44 1.60 3.67
N TYR A 309 15.39 2.23 4.21
CA TYR A 309 14.41 1.50 5.01
C TYR A 309 13.83 0.33 4.21
N ALA A 310 13.46 0.58 2.95
CA ALA A 310 12.94 -0.43 2.07
C ALA A 310 14.00 -1.29 1.35
N TYR A 311 15.30 -1.09 1.57
CA TYR A 311 16.32 -1.82 0.83
C TYR A 311 16.61 -3.17 1.51
N GLY A 312 16.68 -4.23 0.69
CA GLY A 312 16.89 -5.59 1.17
C GLY A 312 15.60 -6.29 1.56
N ASP A 313 15.41 -6.48 2.85
CA ASP A 313 14.49 -7.42 3.49
C ASP A 313 13.74 -6.69 4.65
N ARG A 314 13.26 -5.45 4.41
CA ARG A 314 12.67 -4.58 5.47
C ARG A 314 11.53 -3.68 4.94
N PHE A 315 10.55 -4.24 4.25
CA PHE A 315 9.46 -3.47 3.63
C PHE A 315 8.33 -3.10 4.60
N PHE A 316 8.19 -3.87 5.66
CA PHE A 316 7.05 -3.80 6.56
C PHE A 316 7.50 -3.59 8.00
N SER A 317 6.67 -2.88 8.77
CA SER A 317 6.82 -2.73 10.22
C SER A 317 6.30 -3.98 10.97
N ASP A 318 6.39 -5.15 10.34
CA ASP A 318 6.02 -6.44 10.90
C ASP A 318 7.28 -7.30 11.08
N PRO A 319 7.66 -7.66 12.32
CA PRO A 319 8.84 -8.48 12.58
C PRO A 319 8.67 -9.94 12.17
N GLU A 320 7.44 -10.42 12.01
CA GLU A 320 7.19 -11.81 11.60
C GLU A 320 7.43 -12.00 10.11
N TYR A 321 7.15 -10.96 9.31
CA TYR A 321 7.28 -11.01 7.85
C TYR A 321 7.84 -9.69 7.27
N PRO A 322 9.09 -9.33 7.59
CA PRO A 322 9.68 -8.06 7.17
C PRO A 322 9.87 -7.94 5.64
N ASN A 323 9.79 -9.06 4.91
CA ASN A 323 10.24 -9.19 3.52
C ASN A 323 9.12 -9.38 2.50
N ARG A 324 7.87 -9.49 2.94
CA ARG A 324 6.77 -9.72 2.00
C ARG A 324 6.65 -8.52 1.04
N LEU A 325 6.22 -8.75 -0.20
CA LEU A 325 5.67 -7.70 -1.07
C LEU A 325 4.15 -7.83 -1.17
N GLU A 326 3.52 -8.68 -0.35
CA GLU A 326 2.09 -8.84 -0.28
C GLU A 326 1.67 -8.58 1.17
N TYR A 327 0.63 -7.77 1.38
CA TYR A 327 0.07 -7.65 2.73
C TYR A 327 -0.76 -8.90 3.01
N HIS A 328 -0.39 -9.61 4.07
CA HIS A 328 -1.28 -10.57 4.70
C HIS A 328 -1.69 -10.01 6.05
N SER A 329 -3.00 -10.08 6.34
CA SER A 329 -3.48 -9.74 7.66
C SER A 329 -2.84 -10.69 8.67
N THR A 330 -2.11 -10.16 9.64
CA THR A 330 -1.59 -10.95 10.79
C THR A 330 -2.71 -11.43 11.71
N ILE A 331 -3.95 -11.04 11.44
CA ILE A 331 -5.14 -11.58 12.10
C ILE A 331 -5.45 -12.93 11.47
N LYS A 332 -5.18 -14.00 12.22
CA LYS A 332 -5.54 -15.38 11.90
C LYS A 332 -6.98 -15.44 11.37
N SER A 333 -7.21 -16.10 10.23
CA SER A 333 -8.52 -16.25 9.55
C SER A 333 -9.06 -15.03 8.78
N MET A 334 -8.26 -13.99 8.55
CA MET A 334 -8.61 -12.94 7.58
C MET A 334 -8.03 -13.25 6.20
N SER A 335 -8.87 -13.15 5.16
CA SER A 335 -8.42 -13.21 3.76
C SER A 335 -7.34 -12.15 3.51
N PRO A 336 -6.19 -12.55 2.93
CA PRO A 336 -5.19 -11.60 2.51
C PRO A 336 -5.62 -11.02 1.17
N ASP A 337 -5.78 -9.71 1.04
CA ASP A 337 -6.02 -9.11 -0.27
C ASP A 337 -5.43 -7.70 -0.32
N PHE A 338 -4.10 -7.57 -0.22
CA PHE A 338 -3.43 -6.47 -0.93
C PHE A 338 -2.19 -6.97 -1.66
N HIS A 339 -2.33 -7.02 -2.98
CA HIS A 339 -1.29 -7.30 -3.96
C HIS A 339 -0.33 -6.08 -4.08
N ASP A 340 0.51 -5.91 -3.06
CA ASP A 340 1.52 -4.85 -3.00
C ASP A 340 2.61 -5.05 -4.08
N ASP A 341 2.75 -6.26 -4.65
CA ASP A 341 3.59 -6.60 -5.80
C ASP A 341 3.07 -5.98 -7.10
N ILE A 342 1.77 -6.06 -7.35
CA ILE A 342 1.09 -5.34 -8.44
C ILE A 342 1.32 -3.85 -8.23
N SER A 343 1.01 -3.35 -7.04
CA SER A 343 1.02 -1.93 -6.76
C SER A 343 2.44 -1.33 -6.82
N PHE A 344 3.47 -2.10 -6.43
CA PHE A 344 4.88 -1.75 -6.62
C PHE A 344 5.23 -1.60 -8.10
N SER A 345 4.94 -2.62 -8.93
CA SER A 345 5.21 -2.53 -10.37
C SER A 345 4.48 -1.37 -11.03
N ASN A 346 3.25 -1.07 -10.59
CA ASN A 346 2.49 0.05 -11.12
C ASN A 346 3.18 1.39 -10.87
N LEU A 347 3.62 1.61 -9.63
CA LEU A 347 4.33 2.82 -9.24
C LEU A 347 5.69 2.93 -9.92
N ALA A 348 6.43 1.82 -9.98
CA ALA A 348 7.76 1.76 -10.57
C ALA A 348 7.72 2.10 -12.06
N GLU A 349 6.80 1.52 -12.82
CA GLU A 349 6.65 1.84 -14.25
C GLU A 349 6.24 3.30 -14.48
N LEU A 350 5.35 3.86 -13.65
CA LEU A 350 5.03 5.29 -13.70
C LEU A 350 6.26 6.17 -13.41
N ALA A 351 7.03 5.83 -12.38
CA ALA A 351 8.22 6.57 -12.00
C ALA A 351 9.28 6.57 -13.11
N LEU A 352 9.49 5.44 -13.77
CA LEU A 352 10.44 5.31 -14.89
C LEU A 352 10.02 6.13 -16.13
N LEU A 353 8.71 6.35 -16.33
CA LEU A 353 8.20 7.19 -17.40
C LEU A 353 8.36 8.69 -17.10
N ASN A 354 8.38 9.10 -15.83
CA ASN A 354 8.48 10.51 -15.47
C ASN A 354 9.92 11.05 -15.65
N PRO A 355 10.15 12.06 -16.52
CA PRO A 355 11.47 12.61 -16.76
C PRO A 355 12.18 13.17 -15.53
N SER A 356 11.42 13.62 -14.51
CA SER A 356 11.99 14.17 -13.27
C SER A 356 12.85 13.14 -12.53
N PHE A 357 12.52 11.86 -12.64
CA PHE A 357 13.18 10.80 -11.88
C PHE A 357 14.31 10.10 -12.64
N LYS A 358 14.45 10.33 -13.95
CA LYS A 358 15.47 9.66 -14.79
C LYS A 358 16.91 9.91 -14.34
N LYS A 359 17.18 11.06 -13.71
CA LYS A 359 18.51 11.45 -13.22
C LYS A 359 18.71 11.17 -11.73
N MET A 360 17.74 10.54 -11.07
CA MET A 360 17.81 10.23 -9.65
C MET A 360 19.01 9.32 -9.39
N LYS A 361 19.99 9.89 -8.68
CA LYS A 361 21.15 9.20 -8.14
C LYS A 361 21.15 9.37 -6.65
N PHE A 362 21.54 8.34 -5.92
CA PHE A 362 21.58 8.40 -4.48
C PHE A 362 22.78 7.69 -3.89
N GLN A 363 23.19 8.21 -2.75
CA GLN A 363 24.01 7.51 -1.78
C GLN A 363 23.17 7.36 -0.52
N TYR A 364 23.35 6.24 0.14
CA TYR A 364 22.56 5.93 1.31
C TYR A 364 22.90 6.84 2.49
N VAL A 365 21.87 7.54 2.98
CA VAL A 365 21.94 8.39 4.16
C VAL A 365 21.19 7.70 5.30
N LYS A 366 21.73 7.75 6.52
CA LYS A 366 21.20 6.98 7.66
C LYS A 366 20.03 7.64 8.38
N LYS A 367 19.86 8.96 8.26
CA LYS A 367 18.87 9.71 9.03
C LYS A 367 18.21 10.82 8.23
N MET A 368 16.91 10.98 8.45
CA MET A 368 16.14 12.17 8.05
C MET A 368 16.72 13.42 8.72
N ARG A 369 16.57 14.56 8.04
CA ARG A 369 17.04 15.88 8.48
C ARG A 369 15.91 16.89 8.38
N ASP A 370 16.05 18.01 9.10
CA ASP A 370 15.21 19.20 8.95
C ASP A 370 13.70 18.94 9.10
N ILE A 371 13.31 17.93 9.90
CA ILE A 371 11.92 17.71 10.32
C ILE A 371 11.68 18.58 11.56
N PRO A 372 10.70 19.49 11.55
CA PRO A 372 10.40 20.31 12.72
C PRO A 372 9.91 19.42 13.87
N GLU A 373 10.41 19.70 15.08
CA GLU A 373 10.05 18.92 16.27
C GLU A 373 8.56 19.03 16.59
N VAL A 374 7.96 20.20 16.38
CA VAL A 374 6.53 20.45 16.60
C VAL A 374 5.92 21.07 15.35
N ALA A 375 4.79 20.53 14.92
CA ALA A 375 4.00 21.07 13.83
C ALA A 375 2.52 21.06 14.16
N GLN A 376 1.82 22.12 13.76
CA GLN A 376 0.37 22.21 13.86
C GLN A 376 -0.21 22.46 12.47
N LYS A 377 -1.04 21.53 11.99
CA LYS A 377 -1.72 21.57 10.68
C LYS A 377 -3.22 21.41 10.92
N GLY A 378 -3.90 22.55 11.05
CA GLY A 378 -5.32 22.59 11.43
C GLY A 378 -5.55 22.04 12.83
N LYS A 379 -6.43 21.03 12.94
CA LYS A 379 -6.70 20.34 14.22
C LYS A 379 -5.63 19.30 14.56
N ILE A 380 -4.72 19.00 13.64
CA ILE A 380 -3.71 17.97 13.83
C ILE A 380 -2.46 18.57 14.49
N THR A 381 -2.10 18.06 15.66
CA THR A 381 -0.85 18.40 16.35
C THR A 381 0.13 17.25 16.23
N ILE A 382 1.33 17.54 15.75
CA ILE A 382 2.40 16.56 15.56
C ILE A 382 3.60 16.97 16.40
N VAL A 383 4.14 16.04 17.19
CA VAL A 383 5.43 16.18 17.87
C VAL A 383 6.33 15.04 17.43
N ASN A 384 7.45 15.35 16.78
CA ASN A 384 8.39 14.38 16.25
C ASN A 384 9.78 14.61 16.85
N THR A 385 10.17 13.79 17.81
CA THR A 385 11.50 13.86 18.44
C THR A 385 12.53 12.99 17.72
N GLY A 386 12.19 12.46 16.55
CA GLY A 386 13.00 11.53 15.76
C GLY A 386 12.82 10.06 16.13
N ASP A 387 12.79 9.75 17.42
CA ASP A 387 12.57 8.39 17.95
C ASP A 387 11.15 8.18 18.52
N SER A 388 10.38 9.27 18.62
CA SER A 388 8.96 9.23 18.99
C SER A 388 8.17 10.21 18.12
N ILE A 389 6.97 9.78 17.73
CA ILE A 389 6.00 10.61 17.01
C ILE A 389 4.72 10.62 17.83
N LYS A 390 4.26 11.82 18.20
CA LYS A 390 2.91 12.06 18.69
C LYS A 390 2.08 12.64 17.55
N PHE A 391 0.97 12.01 17.19
CA PHE A 391 0.00 12.47 16.21
C PHE A 391 -1.36 12.62 16.90
N ASN A 392 -1.77 13.85 17.17
CA ASN A 392 -2.84 14.17 18.13
C ASN A 392 -2.58 13.50 19.48
N ASP A 393 -3.47 12.62 19.93
CA ASP A 393 -3.35 11.94 21.21
C ASP A 393 -2.56 10.62 21.11
N LEU A 394 -2.20 10.21 19.89
CA LEU A 394 -1.51 8.95 19.63
C LEU A 394 0.00 9.13 19.75
N LYS A 395 0.68 8.36 20.60
CA LYS A 395 2.14 8.39 20.74
C LYS A 395 2.75 7.06 20.30
N PHE A 396 3.65 7.13 19.34
CA PHE A 396 4.43 6.02 18.79
C PHE A 396 5.89 6.18 19.20
N ASN A 397 6.58 5.09 19.53
CA ASN A 397 8.01 5.10 19.82
C ASN A 397 8.70 4.05 18.94
N LEU A 398 9.89 4.36 18.46
CA LEU A 398 10.77 3.35 17.88
C LEU A 398 11.12 2.31 18.93
N ASP A 399 11.13 1.05 18.51
CA ASP A 399 11.70 -0.02 19.29
C ASP A 399 13.23 0.10 19.37
N LYS A 400 13.87 -0.78 20.15
CA LYS A 400 15.32 -0.73 20.32
C LYS A 400 16.10 -1.08 19.05
N SER A 401 15.50 -1.85 18.14
CA SER A 401 16.13 -2.16 16.85
C SER A 401 16.09 -0.95 15.91
N GLY A 402 15.12 -0.06 16.11
CA GLY A 402 14.83 1.03 15.20
C GLY A 402 14.17 0.54 13.92
N ASP A 403 13.67 -0.70 13.88
CA ASP A 403 13.05 -1.29 12.68
C ASP A 403 11.51 -1.29 12.79
N TYR A 404 10.98 -1.08 13.99
CA TYR A 404 9.54 -1.08 14.25
C TYR A 404 9.18 0.04 15.21
N SER A 405 7.92 0.46 15.17
CA SER A 405 7.36 1.31 16.20
C SER A 405 6.36 0.54 17.03
N TYR A 406 6.26 0.87 18.31
CA TYR A 406 5.23 0.34 19.20
C TYR A 406 4.43 1.48 19.83
N LEU A 407 3.21 1.15 20.18
CA LEU A 407 2.36 1.97 21.04
C LEU A 407 2.64 1.56 22.49
N PRO A 408 2.73 2.50 23.43
CA PRO A 408 2.73 2.11 24.83
C PRO A 408 1.43 1.38 25.14
N ASP A 409 1.50 0.13 25.60
CA ASP A 409 0.30 -0.68 25.89
C ASP A 409 -0.45 -0.18 27.14
N LYS A 410 0.21 0.65 27.96
CA LYS A 410 -0.25 1.04 29.29
C LYS A 410 0.02 2.53 29.56
N GLY A 411 -1.04 3.26 29.89
CA GLY A 411 -0.96 4.60 30.46
C GLY A 411 -1.12 4.52 31.99
N ILE A 412 -0.62 5.51 32.73
CA ILE A 412 -0.89 5.63 34.16
C ILE A 412 -1.98 6.69 34.35
N VAL A 413 -3.15 6.25 34.82
CA VAL A 413 -4.26 7.14 35.21
C VAL A 413 -4.48 6.97 36.70
N LEU A 414 -4.34 8.05 37.47
CA LEU A 414 -4.51 8.06 38.93
C LEU A 414 -3.68 6.99 39.66
N GLY A 415 -2.45 6.75 39.18
CA GLY A 415 -1.55 5.75 39.76
C GLY A 415 -1.82 4.30 39.33
N ALA A 416 -2.87 4.04 38.54
CA ALA A 416 -3.16 2.72 38.00
C ALA A 416 -2.76 2.60 36.52
N SER A 417 -2.17 1.47 36.16
CA SER A 417 -1.85 1.13 34.78
C SER A 417 -3.13 0.71 34.04
N VAL A 418 -3.52 1.45 33.01
CA VAL A 418 -4.70 1.18 32.17
C VAL A 418 -4.31 0.97 30.71
N SER A 419 -5.03 0.06 30.03
CA SER A 419 -4.83 -0.21 28.60
C SER A 419 -5.25 0.99 27.75
N ILE A 420 -4.41 1.39 26.80
CA ILE A 420 -4.66 2.55 25.91
C ILE A 420 -5.36 2.12 24.60
N GLN A 421 -5.51 0.82 24.39
CA GLN A 421 -6.23 0.24 23.26
C GLN A 421 -7.38 -0.67 23.72
N VAL A 422 -8.49 -0.57 23.02
CA VAL A 422 -9.70 -1.39 23.19
C VAL A 422 -10.15 -1.82 21.80
N TYR A 423 -10.35 -3.12 21.56
CA TYR A 423 -10.69 -3.68 20.24
C TYR A 423 -9.71 -3.30 19.11
N GLY A 424 -8.43 -3.13 19.41
CA GLY A 424 -7.43 -2.69 18.44
C GLY A 424 -7.62 -1.24 17.97
N GLN A 425 -8.53 -0.49 18.60
CA GLN A 425 -8.71 0.95 18.41
C GLN A 425 -8.18 1.70 19.63
N PHE A 426 -7.80 2.94 19.43
CA PHE A 426 -7.41 3.83 20.52
C PHE A 426 -8.64 4.26 21.30
N ARG A 427 -8.51 4.34 22.63
CA ARG A 427 -9.51 5.06 23.40
C ARG A 427 -9.52 6.51 22.96
N HIS A 428 -10.72 7.08 22.78
CA HIS A 428 -10.89 8.51 22.63
C HIS A 428 -10.35 9.23 23.87
N ASN A 429 -10.09 10.54 23.76
CA ASN A 429 -9.78 11.29 24.97
C ASN A 429 -10.96 11.24 25.95
N PHE A 430 -10.67 11.45 27.23
CA PHE A 430 -11.65 11.25 28.32
C PHE A 430 -12.99 11.96 28.07
N ASN A 431 -12.98 13.18 27.52
CA ASN A 431 -14.20 13.94 27.28
C ASN A 431 -15.02 13.36 26.13
N GLN A 432 -14.39 13.05 25.00
CA GLN A 432 -15.06 12.42 23.85
C GLN A 432 -15.58 11.03 24.18
N GLU A 433 -14.82 10.27 24.95
CA GLU A 433 -15.22 8.94 25.40
C GLU A 433 -16.46 9.03 26.30
N ASN A 434 -16.50 9.98 27.24
CA ASN A 434 -17.68 10.20 28.08
C ASN A 434 -18.90 10.65 27.28
N GLU A 435 -18.73 11.52 26.27
CA GLU A 435 -19.81 11.93 25.37
C GLU A 435 -20.40 10.72 24.63
N GLN A 436 -19.55 9.88 24.05
CA GLN A 436 -20.00 8.69 23.32
C GLN A 436 -20.60 7.61 24.23
N ILE A 437 -20.09 7.47 25.46
CA ILE A 437 -20.69 6.59 26.47
C ILE A 437 -22.09 7.10 26.83
N ALA A 438 -22.28 8.41 26.99
CA ALA A 438 -23.59 9.00 27.27
C ALA A 438 -24.57 8.83 26.09
N ASP A 439 -24.11 9.03 24.86
CA ASP A 439 -24.91 8.78 23.65
C ASP A 439 -25.30 7.31 23.52
N PHE A 440 -24.35 6.39 23.74
CA PHE A 440 -24.60 4.96 23.78
C PHE A 440 -25.63 4.59 24.85
N GLU A 441 -25.52 5.14 26.07
CA GLU A 441 -26.47 4.92 27.16
C GLU A 441 -27.88 5.35 26.78
N LYS A 442 -28.01 6.51 26.14
CA LYS A 442 -29.28 7.03 25.64
C LYS A 442 -29.90 6.11 24.58
N LEU A 443 -29.13 5.74 23.56
CA LEU A 443 -29.57 4.84 22.49
C LEU A 443 -29.99 3.48 23.04
N LEU A 444 -29.25 2.95 24.01
CA LEU A 444 -29.54 1.67 24.64
C LEU A 444 -30.87 1.70 25.42
N LYS A 445 -31.15 2.79 26.15
CA LYS A 445 -32.42 2.99 26.86
C LYS A 445 -33.61 3.09 25.90
N GLU A 446 -33.45 3.83 24.81
CA GLU A 446 -34.48 3.95 23.76
C GLU A 446 -34.80 2.59 23.13
N TYR A 447 -33.79 1.75 22.90
CA TYR A 447 -33.95 0.45 22.24
C TYR A 447 -34.55 -0.64 23.15
N LEU A 448 -34.32 -0.57 24.47
CA LEU A 448 -34.79 -1.58 25.42
C LEU A 448 -36.24 -1.39 25.91
N VAL A 449 -36.86 -0.23 25.66
CA VAL A 449 -38.26 0.09 26.05
C VAL A 449 -38.57 -0.31 27.51
N GLN A 450 -37.62 -0.13 28.41
CA GLN A 450 -37.76 -0.40 29.83
C GLN A 450 -37.04 0.67 30.66
N ASP A 451 -37.73 1.20 31.67
CA ASP A 451 -37.23 2.26 32.55
C ASP A 451 -36.14 1.82 33.54
N SER A 452 -35.78 0.52 33.59
CA SER A 452 -34.70 0.06 34.45
C SER A 452 -34.00 -1.20 33.93
N PHE A 453 -32.94 -0.99 33.14
CA PHE A 453 -31.91 -1.99 32.95
C PHE A 453 -30.81 -1.78 33.99
N SER A 454 -30.63 -2.73 34.92
CA SER A 454 -29.57 -2.68 35.93
C SER A 454 -28.43 -3.60 35.52
N MET A 455 -27.27 -3.00 35.22
CA MET A 455 -26.03 -3.69 34.90
C MET A 455 -24.90 -3.11 35.74
N ASN A 456 -23.95 -3.95 36.14
CA ASN A 456 -22.77 -3.48 36.85
C ASN A 456 -21.89 -2.60 35.93
N SER A 457 -21.16 -1.65 36.51
CA SER A 457 -20.38 -0.66 35.76
C SER A 457 -19.31 -1.29 34.85
N GLN A 458 -18.76 -2.45 35.21
CA GLN A 458 -17.73 -3.12 34.42
C GLN A 458 -18.30 -3.76 33.15
N SER A 459 -19.46 -4.42 33.26
CA SER A 459 -20.20 -4.97 32.13
C SER A 459 -20.72 -3.86 31.22
N PHE A 460 -21.20 -2.76 31.79
CA PHE A 460 -21.65 -1.59 31.00
C PHE A 460 -20.50 -0.99 30.21
N GLN A 461 -19.34 -0.78 30.85
CA GLN A 461 -18.16 -0.26 30.18
C GLN A 461 -17.71 -1.19 29.06
N THR A 462 -17.75 -2.51 29.25
CA THR A 462 -17.38 -3.48 28.21
C THR A 462 -18.31 -3.37 26.99
N LEU A 463 -19.62 -3.19 27.21
CA LEU A 463 -20.58 -3.01 26.12
C LEU A 463 -20.39 -1.66 25.42
N ALA A 464 -20.20 -0.58 26.17
CA ALA A 464 -19.89 0.73 25.60
C ALA A 464 -18.61 0.67 24.75
N ASP A 465 -17.55 0.06 25.28
CA ASP A 465 -16.28 -0.14 24.59
C ASP A 465 -16.46 -0.98 23.30
N SER A 466 -17.31 -2.00 23.32
CA SER A 466 -17.61 -2.83 22.15
C SER A 466 -18.44 -2.10 21.08
N TYR A 467 -19.35 -1.23 21.49
CA TYR A 467 -20.11 -0.36 20.59
C TYR A 467 -19.21 0.70 19.97
N ILE A 468 -18.43 1.40 20.79
CA ILE A 468 -17.58 2.53 20.40
C ILE A 468 -16.39 2.06 19.57
N TYR A 469 -15.67 1.04 20.05
CA TYR A 469 -14.39 0.59 19.47
C TYR A 469 -14.47 -0.79 18.81
N GLY A 470 -15.39 -1.65 19.25
CA GLY A 470 -15.56 -2.98 18.66
C GLY A 470 -16.29 -2.95 17.31
N GLY A 471 -16.99 -1.87 16.97
CA GLY A 471 -17.81 -1.79 15.75
C GLY A 471 -19.07 -2.65 15.80
N TYR A 472 -19.50 -3.04 17.00
CA TYR A 472 -20.72 -3.82 17.21
C TYR A 472 -21.96 -2.93 17.10
N SER A 473 -23.00 -3.47 16.49
CA SER A 473 -24.27 -2.76 16.33
C SER A 473 -25.10 -2.79 17.61
N LEU A 474 -25.96 -1.78 17.79
CA LEU A 474 -26.88 -1.72 18.94
C LEU A 474 -27.76 -2.99 19.08
N PRO A 475 -28.28 -3.60 17.99
CA PRO A 475 -28.97 -4.88 18.09
C PRO A 475 -28.13 -6.03 18.66
N GLU A 476 -26.84 -6.12 18.30
CA GLU A 476 -25.93 -7.17 18.80
C GLU A 476 -25.62 -6.97 20.29
N ILE A 477 -25.48 -5.72 20.72
CA ILE A 477 -25.33 -5.35 22.12
C ILE A 477 -26.58 -5.76 22.91
N VAL A 478 -27.77 -5.46 22.39
CA VAL A 478 -29.05 -5.79 23.04
C VAL A 478 -29.28 -7.30 23.08
N ASP A 479 -28.93 -8.03 22.03
CA ASP A 479 -28.96 -9.50 22.04
C ASP A 479 -28.03 -10.05 23.12
N THR A 480 -26.83 -9.49 23.24
CA THR A 480 -25.87 -9.87 24.27
C THR A 480 -26.41 -9.62 25.68
N ILE A 481 -27.13 -8.52 25.88
CA ILE A 481 -27.80 -8.21 27.14
C ILE A 481 -28.91 -9.20 27.47
N LYS A 482 -29.78 -9.49 26.50
CA LYS A 482 -30.98 -10.33 26.71
C LYS A 482 -30.63 -11.81 26.84
N ASN A 483 -29.62 -12.25 26.10
CA ASN A 483 -29.38 -13.66 25.84
C ASN A 483 -27.96 -14.13 26.17
N GLY A 484 -27.13 -13.27 26.77
CA GLY A 484 -25.76 -13.57 27.19
C GLY A 484 -24.69 -13.30 26.11
N PRO A 485 -23.39 -13.45 26.44
CA PRO A 485 -22.24 -13.01 25.63
C PRO A 485 -22.03 -13.89 24.39
N ARG A 486 -22.89 -13.71 23.38
CA ARG A 486 -22.89 -14.50 22.14
C ARG A 486 -22.75 -13.65 20.88
N ALA A 487 -23.46 -12.52 20.79
CA ALA A 487 -23.37 -11.64 19.64
C ALA A 487 -22.15 -10.69 19.71
N VAL A 488 -21.69 -10.37 20.92
CA VAL A 488 -20.54 -9.48 21.15
C VAL A 488 -19.41 -10.21 21.83
N HIS A 489 -18.21 -10.14 21.25
CA HIS A 489 -16.98 -10.63 21.90
C HIS A 489 -16.36 -9.49 22.72
N PRO A 490 -15.83 -9.72 23.93
CA PRO A 490 -15.34 -8.66 24.83
C PRO A 490 -14.02 -7.99 24.39
N THR A 491 -13.32 -8.54 23.39
CA THR A 491 -12.01 -8.04 22.96
C THR A 491 -11.72 -8.15 21.45
N ILE A 492 -12.61 -8.76 20.66
CA ILE A 492 -12.39 -8.99 19.22
C ILE A 492 -13.35 -8.08 18.45
N PRO A 493 -12.90 -7.29 17.46
CA PRO A 493 -13.78 -6.42 16.67
C PRO A 493 -14.90 -7.19 15.94
N ALA A 494 -16.06 -6.56 15.77
CA ALA A 494 -17.26 -7.16 15.20
C ALA A 494 -17.03 -7.76 13.81
N ASN A 495 -16.33 -7.03 12.93
CA ASN A 495 -16.00 -7.50 11.59
C ASN A 495 -15.17 -8.79 11.57
N VAL A 496 -14.39 -9.05 12.63
CA VAL A 496 -13.62 -10.29 12.82
C VAL A 496 -14.49 -11.35 13.48
N TRP A 497 -15.20 -11.00 14.55
CA TRP A 497 -16.05 -11.93 15.31
C TRP A 497 -17.16 -12.53 14.46
N GLN A 498 -17.84 -11.69 13.67
CA GLN A 498 -18.95 -12.08 12.79
C GLN A 498 -18.55 -13.13 11.75
N ARG A 499 -17.27 -13.20 11.38
CA ARG A 499 -16.74 -14.17 10.40
C ARG A 499 -16.26 -15.48 11.03
N SER A 500 -16.25 -15.57 12.37
CA SER A 500 -15.80 -16.78 13.06
C SER A 500 -16.84 -17.90 12.95
N GLU A 501 -16.37 -19.15 12.92
CA GLU A 501 -17.25 -20.32 12.97
C GLU A 501 -18.18 -20.29 14.19
N ASN A 502 -17.70 -19.76 15.33
CA ASN A 502 -18.49 -19.67 16.56
C ASN A 502 -19.69 -18.73 16.42
N TYR A 503 -19.51 -17.57 15.78
CA TYR A 503 -20.61 -16.65 15.49
C TYR A 503 -21.57 -17.21 14.45
N GLN A 504 -21.07 -17.90 13.43
CA GLN A 504 -21.91 -18.51 12.38
C GLN A 504 -22.74 -19.69 12.91
N ARG A 505 -22.16 -20.56 13.74
CA ARG A 505 -22.89 -21.64 14.45
C ARG A 505 -24.03 -21.08 15.31
N TYR A 506 -23.82 -19.90 15.88
CA TYR A 506 -24.81 -19.20 16.69
C TYR A 506 -26.00 -18.71 15.85
N LEU A 507 -25.79 -18.07 14.70
CA LEU A 507 -26.91 -17.64 13.83
C LEU A 507 -27.77 -18.80 13.31
N THR A 508 -27.16 -19.98 13.10
CA THR A 508 -27.88 -21.19 12.65
C THR A 508 -28.60 -21.96 13.76
N SER A 509 -28.35 -21.65 15.04
CA SER A 509 -29.02 -22.30 16.18
C SER A 509 -30.17 -21.48 16.77
N ALA A 510 -30.44 -20.31 16.19
CA ALA A 510 -31.57 -19.43 16.53
C ALA A 510 -32.73 -19.49 15.48
N LEU A 511 -32.63 -20.39 14.50
CA LEU A 511 -33.73 -20.91 13.66
C LEU A 511 -34.02 -22.35 14.09
#